data_AF-A0AAE1MYH1-F1
#
_entry.id   AF-A0AAE1MYH1-F1
#
_cell.length_a   1.000
_cell.length_b   1.000
_cell.length_c   1.000
_cell.angle_alpha   90.00
_cell.angle_beta   90.00
_cell.angle_gamma   90.00
#
_symmetry.space_group_name_H-M   'P 1'
#
loop_
_entity.id
_entity.type
_entity.pdbx_description
1 polymer ?
#
loop_
_entity_poly.entity_id
_entity_poly.type
_entity_poly.pdbx_seq_one_letter_code
_entity_poly.pdbx_strand_id
1 'polypeptide(L)'
;MLSFLAFSPNYRLSSFALIPSSSSSCFVNSHASSSSSFFFNSVSKSKLKISQRASSEGVPNELIEDSKFVPLNADDPTYGPPALLLLGFEVDDALKIQQLLKEIDGEFLKVIFCTKGMVTRSLWEAMHTTQSNLREDEIDKSLPRICFLSGLSGEEMMMFIDAFPETGLEPAVFAALVPNSAKKPIQELIEEIMGDHEMLTGEKM
;
A
#
# COMPACT_ATOMS: atom_id res chain seq x y z
N MET A 1 -26.43 20.62 -17.50
CA MET A 1 -27.04 19.64 -16.57
C MET A 1 -26.28 18.33 -16.74
N LEU A 2 -25.28 18.08 -15.89
CA LEU A 2 -24.57 16.81 -15.85
C LEU A 2 -24.47 16.40 -14.38
N SER A 3 -25.12 15.28 -14.08
CA SER A 3 -25.22 14.64 -12.78
C SER A 3 -23.94 13.86 -12.49
N PHE A 4 -23.23 14.23 -11.44
CA PHE A 4 -22.20 13.39 -10.82
C PHE A 4 -22.89 12.30 -10.01
N LEU A 5 -22.64 11.03 -10.36
CA LEU A 5 -22.94 9.89 -9.50
C LEU A 5 -21.68 9.64 -8.66
N ALA A 6 -21.64 10.26 -7.49
CA ALA A 6 -20.69 9.93 -6.44
C ALA A 6 -21.10 8.59 -5.81
N PHE A 7 -20.24 7.59 -5.89
CA PHE A 7 -20.32 6.42 -5.02
C PHE A 7 -19.71 6.77 -3.67
N SER A 8 -20.53 6.92 -2.65
CA SER A 8 -20.10 6.94 -1.25
C SER A 8 -20.04 5.51 -0.72
N PRO A 9 -18.89 5.01 -0.25
CA PRO A 9 -18.88 3.95 0.75
C PRO A 9 -19.09 4.60 2.12
N ASN A 10 -20.29 4.44 2.68
CA ASN A 10 -20.54 4.75 4.09
C ASN A 10 -19.85 3.69 4.95
N TYR A 11 -18.69 4.00 5.52
CA TYR A 11 -18.26 3.37 6.76
C TYR A 11 -18.15 4.44 7.84
N ARG A 12 -18.91 4.23 8.92
CA ARG A 12 -18.82 5.04 10.13
C ARG A 12 -17.47 4.76 10.78
N LEU A 13 -16.51 5.66 10.60
CA LEU A 13 -15.37 5.77 11.50
C LEU A 13 -15.89 6.27 12.86
N SER A 14 -15.72 5.43 13.88
CA SER A 14 -16.00 5.76 15.26
C SER A 14 -15.11 6.93 15.70
N SER A 15 -15.73 7.99 16.21
CA SER A 15 -15.06 9.17 16.73
C SER A 15 -14.12 8.81 17.89
N PHE A 16 -12.81 9.00 17.71
CA PHE A 16 -11.89 9.13 18.83
C PHE A 16 -11.99 10.56 19.37
N ALA A 17 -12.65 10.71 20.51
CA ALA A 17 -12.72 11.96 21.23
C ALA A 17 -11.35 12.29 21.85
N LEU A 18 -10.81 13.45 21.47
CA LEU A 18 -9.72 14.16 22.17
C LEU A 18 -10.18 14.60 23.56
N ILE A 19 -9.26 14.62 24.54
CA ILE A 19 -9.06 15.66 25.58
C ILE A 19 -7.81 15.32 26.46
N PRO A 20 -7.13 16.31 27.09
CA PRO A 20 -5.66 16.38 27.09
C PRO A 20 -4.97 16.39 28.49
N SER A 21 -3.63 16.53 28.43
CA SER A 21 -2.72 17.21 29.38
C SER A 21 -2.41 16.56 30.73
N SER A 22 -1.12 16.32 30.99
CA SER A 22 -0.42 16.76 32.21
C SER A 22 1.09 16.46 32.13
N SER A 23 1.88 17.26 32.84
CA SER A 23 3.31 17.46 32.68
C SER A 23 4.18 16.67 33.66
N SER A 24 5.49 16.79 33.43
CA SER A 24 6.59 16.80 34.43
C SER A 24 7.28 15.48 34.79
N SER A 25 8.41 15.28 34.07
CA SER A 25 9.78 15.07 34.57
C SER A 25 10.15 13.90 35.50
N CYS A 26 11.26 13.26 35.09
CA CYS A 26 12.44 12.85 35.89
C CYS A 26 12.66 11.37 36.30
N PHE A 27 13.73 10.81 35.68
CA PHE A 27 14.85 10.04 36.25
C PHE A 27 14.84 8.48 36.34
N VAL A 28 15.87 7.94 35.66
CA VAL A 28 16.74 6.74 35.85
C VAL A 28 16.23 5.28 35.80
N ASN A 29 16.90 4.53 34.90
CA ASN A 29 17.41 3.15 34.93
C ASN A 29 16.49 1.99 35.39
N SER A 30 16.22 1.05 34.48
CA SER A 30 16.99 -0.22 34.35
C SER A 30 16.30 -1.21 33.41
N HIS A 31 17.13 -2.05 32.80
CA HIS A 31 16.84 -3.21 31.98
C HIS A 31 15.67 -4.10 32.46
N ALA A 32 14.83 -4.54 31.53
CA ALA A 32 14.33 -5.92 31.45
C ALA A 32 13.58 -6.13 30.13
N SER A 33 14.05 -7.08 29.33
CA SER A 33 13.27 -7.66 28.24
C SER A 33 12.07 -8.40 28.84
N SER A 34 10.88 -8.20 28.27
CA SER A 34 9.74 -9.07 28.52
C SER A 34 8.93 -9.17 27.24
N SER A 35 9.10 -10.32 26.58
CA SER A 35 8.28 -10.79 25.49
C SER A 35 6.82 -10.86 25.94
N SER A 36 5.94 -10.11 25.30
CA SER A 36 4.50 -10.29 25.42
C SER A 36 4.03 -11.24 24.32
N SER A 37 3.91 -12.53 24.65
CA SER A 37 3.17 -13.49 23.84
C SER A 37 1.67 -13.22 24.02
N PHE A 38 1.00 -12.77 22.96
CA PHE A 38 -0.45 -12.73 22.92
C PHE A 38 -0.98 -14.13 22.62
N PHE A 39 -1.52 -14.78 23.65
CA PHE A 39 -2.30 -16.00 23.52
C PHE A 39 -3.72 -15.64 23.06
N PHE A 40 -4.12 -16.07 21.85
CA PHE A 40 -5.52 -16.05 21.44
C PHE A 40 -6.21 -17.34 21.87
N ASN A 41 -7.24 -17.18 22.70
CA ASN A 41 -8.11 -18.27 23.14
C ASN A 41 -8.98 -18.79 21.99
N SER A 42 -8.92 -20.11 21.80
CA SER A 42 -9.93 -20.95 21.14
C SER A 42 -11.26 -20.91 21.91
N VAL A 43 -12.39 -20.96 21.18
CA VAL A 43 -13.81 -21.29 21.54
C VAL A 43 -14.71 -20.44 20.62
N SER A 44 -15.75 -20.91 19.90
CA SER A 44 -16.49 -22.15 19.88
C SER A 44 -17.27 -22.29 18.56
N LYS A 45 -17.43 -23.54 18.11
CA LYS A 45 -18.34 -23.97 17.04
C LYS A 45 -19.80 -23.64 17.37
N SER A 46 -20.50 -22.95 16.48
CA SER A 46 -21.97 -22.96 16.44
C SER A 46 -22.47 -23.52 15.11
N LYS A 47 -23.01 -24.73 15.17
CA LYS A 47 -23.67 -25.45 14.08
C LYS A 47 -24.94 -24.71 13.64
N LEU A 48 -25.03 -24.30 12.38
CA LEU A 48 -26.30 -23.93 11.75
C LEU A 48 -26.83 -25.13 10.98
N LYS A 49 -27.97 -25.67 11.43
CA LYS A 49 -28.75 -26.70 10.74
C LYS A 49 -29.49 -26.04 9.57
N ILE A 50 -29.09 -26.36 8.34
CA ILE A 50 -29.87 -26.08 7.14
C ILE A 50 -30.87 -27.21 6.92
N SER A 51 -32.15 -26.87 6.90
CA SER A 51 -33.26 -27.77 6.58
C SER A 51 -33.38 -27.91 5.06
N GLN A 52 -33.40 -29.16 4.59
CA GLN A 52 -33.57 -29.53 3.19
C GLN A 52 -34.97 -29.20 2.67
N ARG A 53 -35.06 -28.74 1.41
CA ARG A 53 -36.22 -28.98 0.54
C ARG A 53 -35.73 -29.17 -0.90
N ALA A 54 -36.10 -30.32 -1.47
CA ALA A 54 -35.59 -30.88 -2.71
C ALA A 54 -36.13 -30.20 -3.98
N SER A 55 -35.30 -30.11 -5.01
CA SER A 55 -35.70 -30.22 -6.41
C SER A 55 -34.53 -30.76 -7.23
N SER A 56 -34.80 -31.82 -7.97
CA SER A 56 -33.88 -32.63 -8.76
C SER A 56 -33.63 -32.02 -10.14
N GLU A 57 -32.37 -31.75 -10.48
CA GLU A 57 -31.73 -32.07 -11.78
C GLU A 57 -30.26 -31.63 -11.81
N GLY A 58 -29.37 -32.53 -12.22
CA GLY A 58 -28.02 -32.25 -12.73
C GLY A 58 -27.04 -31.50 -11.81
N VAL A 59 -26.33 -32.22 -10.95
CA VAL A 59 -25.15 -31.70 -10.24
C VAL A 59 -23.98 -31.66 -11.23
N PRO A 60 -23.44 -30.50 -11.64
CA PRO A 60 -22.12 -30.47 -12.25
C PRO A 60 -21.11 -30.77 -11.13
N ASN A 61 -20.16 -31.65 -11.44
CA ASN A 61 -19.07 -32.07 -10.57
C ASN A 61 -18.56 -30.95 -9.66
N GLU A 62 -18.35 -31.35 -8.40
CA GLU A 62 -17.52 -30.69 -7.39
C GLU A 62 -16.56 -29.68 -8.02
N LEU A 63 -16.82 -28.40 -7.82
CA LEU A 63 -15.75 -27.41 -7.83
C LEU A 63 -14.83 -27.82 -6.68
N ILE A 64 -13.85 -28.67 -6.99
CA ILE A 64 -12.65 -28.77 -6.19
C ILE A 64 -12.11 -27.35 -6.21
N GLU A 65 -12.35 -26.67 -5.10
CA GLU A 65 -11.79 -25.37 -4.83
C GLU A 65 -10.29 -25.61 -4.76
N ASP A 66 -9.63 -25.47 -5.91
CA ASP A 66 -8.19 -25.49 -6.02
C ASP A 66 -7.69 -24.40 -5.06
N SER A 67 -7.38 -24.79 -3.83
CA SER A 67 -6.66 -24.00 -2.83
C SER A 67 -5.21 -23.80 -3.30
N LYS A 68 -5.09 -23.23 -4.50
CA LYS A 68 -3.93 -22.58 -5.10
C LYS A 68 -3.63 -21.28 -4.37
N PHE A 69 -4.59 -20.75 -3.61
CA PHE A 69 -4.35 -19.68 -2.66
C PHE A 69 -3.54 -20.23 -1.49
N VAL A 70 -2.23 -20.12 -1.63
CA VAL A 70 -1.31 -20.15 -0.49
C VAL A 70 -1.65 -18.92 0.33
N PRO A 71 -2.12 -19.05 1.59
CA PRO A 71 -2.25 -17.91 2.48
C PRO A 71 -0.87 -17.25 2.57
N LEU A 72 -0.77 -16.00 2.15
CA LEU A 72 0.45 -15.22 2.34
C LEU A 72 0.68 -15.14 3.84
N ASN A 73 1.78 -15.72 4.31
CA ASN A 73 2.14 -15.59 5.71
C ASN A 73 2.72 -14.19 5.90
N ALA A 74 2.40 -13.51 7.01
CA ALA A 74 3.05 -12.25 7.37
C ALA A 74 4.59 -12.42 7.54
N ASP A 75 5.05 -13.66 7.66
CA ASP A 75 6.46 -14.05 7.74
C ASP A 75 7.11 -14.29 6.36
N ASP A 76 6.37 -14.23 5.25
CA ASP A 76 6.94 -14.36 3.92
C ASP A 76 7.85 -13.14 3.64
N PRO A 77 9.10 -13.36 3.20
CA PRO A 77 10.07 -12.29 3.10
C PRO A 77 9.61 -11.25 2.07
N THR A 78 9.39 -10.01 2.52
CA THR A 78 9.08 -8.87 1.67
C THR A 78 10.21 -8.65 0.66
N TYR A 79 9.87 -8.51 -0.62
CA TYR A 79 10.87 -8.31 -1.66
C TYR A 79 11.30 -6.85 -1.76
N GLY A 80 12.62 -6.62 -1.70
CA GLY A 80 13.23 -5.30 -1.82
C GLY A 80 13.29 -4.50 -0.52
N PRO A 81 13.89 -3.30 -0.56
CA PRO A 81 14.04 -2.44 0.61
C PRO A 81 12.70 -1.78 0.98
N PRO A 82 12.43 -1.47 2.25
CA PRO A 82 11.25 -0.71 2.65
C PRO A 82 11.33 0.73 2.11
N ALA A 83 10.66 0.99 0.99
CA ALA A 83 10.74 2.26 0.28
C ALA A 83 9.52 2.53 -0.60
N LEU A 84 9.26 3.83 -0.81
CA LEU A 84 8.34 4.39 -1.79
C LEU A 84 9.15 5.13 -2.84
N LEU A 85 8.95 4.81 -4.12
CA LEU A 85 9.50 5.60 -5.23
C LEU A 85 8.37 6.35 -5.93
N LEU A 86 8.47 7.68 -5.91
CA LEU A 86 7.45 8.63 -6.35
C LEU A 86 7.81 9.23 -7.71
N LEU A 87 7.04 8.93 -8.76
CA LEU A 87 7.20 9.49 -10.11
C LEU A 87 6.12 10.54 -10.35
N GLY A 88 6.49 11.69 -10.92
CA GLY A 88 5.54 12.77 -11.22
C GLY A 88 5.02 13.53 -10.00
N PHE A 89 5.53 13.23 -8.79
CA PHE A 89 5.19 13.94 -7.56
C PHE A 89 6.05 15.17 -7.35
N GLU A 90 5.53 16.16 -6.63
CA GLU A 90 6.27 17.36 -6.25
C GLU A 90 6.98 17.17 -4.90
N VAL A 91 8.04 17.94 -4.64
CA VAL A 91 8.73 17.91 -3.33
C VAL A 91 7.76 18.25 -2.19
N ASP A 92 6.82 19.16 -2.43
CA ASP A 92 5.79 19.56 -1.47
C ASP A 92 4.82 18.42 -1.12
N ASP A 93 4.63 17.44 -2.01
CA ASP A 93 3.81 16.26 -1.75
C ASP A 93 4.44 15.36 -0.68
N ALA A 94 5.77 15.46 -0.46
CA ALA A 94 6.48 14.68 0.54
C ALA A 94 5.89 14.84 1.94
N LEU A 95 5.46 16.04 2.31
CA LEU A 95 4.92 16.31 3.64
C LEU A 95 3.61 15.56 3.88
N LYS A 96 2.74 15.53 2.86
CA LYS A 96 1.46 14.80 2.93
C LYS A 96 1.68 13.30 2.95
N ILE A 97 2.63 12.80 2.15
CA ILE A 97 2.97 11.37 2.12
C ILE A 97 3.61 10.95 3.45
N GLN A 98 4.50 11.75 4.01
CA GLN A 98 5.09 11.48 5.33
C GLN A 98 4.03 11.51 6.45
N GLN A 99 3.07 12.43 6.38
CA GLN A 99 1.96 12.47 7.33
C GLN A 99 1.09 11.22 7.23
N LEU A 100 0.75 10.79 6.01
CA LEU A 100 0.05 9.52 5.76
C LEU A 100 0.83 8.34 6.34
N LEU A 101 2.12 8.25 6.05
CA LEU A 101 2.99 7.19 6.58
C LEU A 101 2.97 7.15 8.10
N LYS A 102 2.94 8.30 8.76
CA LYS A 102 2.83 8.37 10.21
C LYS A 102 1.48 7.88 10.74
N GLU A 103 0.40 8.13 10.01
CA GLU A 103 -0.96 7.73 10.41
C GLU A 103 -1.18 6.21 10.30
N ILE A 104 -0.49 5.55 9.37
CA ILE A 104 -0.57 4.10 9.15
C ILE A 104 0.62 3.32 9.75
N ASP A 105 1.41 3.96 10.63
CA ASP A 105 2.63 3.38 11.24
C ASP A 105 3.71 2.92 10.21
N GLY A 106 3.72 3.51 9.02
CA GLY A 106 4.64 3.26 7.90
C GLY A 106 5.91 4.12 7.88
N GLU A 107 6.31 4.76 8.98
CA GLU A 107 7.47 5.66 9.05
C GLU A 107 8.82 4.98 8.74
N PHE A 108 8.85 3.64 8.74
CA PHE A 108 10.02 2.85 8.35
C PHE A 108 10.29 2.89 6.83
N LEU A 109 9.31 3.33 6.03
CA LEU A 109 9.44 3.46 4.58
C LEU A 109 10.23 4.69 4.20
N LYS A 110 11.26 4.50 3.38
CA LYS A 110 12.00 5.59 2.79
C LYS A 110 11.24 6.20 1.60
N VAL A 111 11.00 7.50 1.63
CA VAL A 111 10.42 8.23 0.50
C VAL A 111 11.52 8.68 -0.47
N ILE A 112 11.42 8.27 -1.73
CA ILE A 112 12.37 8.55 -2.81
C ILE A 112 11.61 9.21 -3.97
N PHE A 113 12.12 10.32 -4.49
CA PHE A 113 11.55 10.96 -5.68
C PHE A 113 12.29 10.50 -6.94
N CYS A 114 11.57 10.16 -7.99
CA CYS A 114 12.19 9.81 -9.26
C CYS A 114 12.78 11.07 -9.91
N THR A 115 14.09 11.06 -10.11
CA THR A 115 14.79 12.12 -10.83
C THR A 115 14.94 11.77 -12.32
N LYS A 116 15.15 12.76 -13.18
CA LYS A 116 15.37 12.57 -14.63
C LYS A 116 16.42 11.49 -14.94
N GLY A 117 17.49 11.42 -14.16
CA GLY A 117 18.57 10.44 -14.34
C GLY A 117 18.25 9.03 -13.84
N MET A 118 17.16 8.84 -13.10
CA MET A 118 16.73 7.52 -12.61
C MET A 118 15.85 6.78 -13.61
N VAL A 119 15.18 7.48 -14.51
CA VAL A 119 14.23 6.91 -15.49
C VAL A 119 14.85 5.81 -16.36
N THR A 120 16.14 5.94 -16.68
CA THR A 120 16.89 4.97 -17.49
C THR A 120 17.51 3.83 -16.66
N ARG A 121 17.46 3.91 -15.33
CA ARG A 121 17.98 2.89 -14.42
C ARG A 121 16.92 1.84 -14.11
N SER A 122 17.38 0.70 -13.58
CA SER A 122 16.46 -0.34 -13.13
C SER A 122 15.65 0.11 -11.90
N LEU A 123 14.42 -0.40 -11.76
CA LEU A 123 13.58 -0.13 -10.59
C LEU A 123 14.31 -0.52 -9.28
N TRP A 124 15.03 -1.64 -9.29
CA TRP A 124 15.83 -2.10 -8.15
C TRP A 124 16.87 -1.07 -7.71
N GLU A 125 17.65 -0.53 -8.64
CA GLU A 125 18.67 0.48 -8.33
C GLU A 125 18.04 1.78 -7.78
N ALA A 126 16.91 2.18 -8.35
CA ALA A 126 16.19 3.36 -7.91
C ALA A 126 15.70 3.22 -6.45
N MET A 127 15.16 2.07 -6.08
CA MET A 127 14.69 1.77 -4.72
C MET A 127 15.81 1.75 -3.67
N HIS A 128 17.04 1.42 -4.07
CA HIS A 128 18.20 1.43 -3.18
C HIS A 128 18.90 2.80 -3.11
N THR A 129 18.43 3.78 -3.87
CA THR A 129 19.06 5.09 -3.92
C THR A 129 18.82 5.86 -2.62
N THR A 130 19.85 6.53 -2.12
CA THR A 130 19.73 7.52 -1.04
C THR A 130 19.87 8.91 -1.61
N GLN A 131 18.89 9.76 -1.31
CA GLN A 131 18.84 11.13 -1.80
C GLN A 131 19.20 12.06 -0.64
N SER A 132 20.25 12.85 -0.84
CA SER A 132 20.66 13.90 0.10
C SER A 132 20.55 15.24 -0.63
N ASN A 133 19.60 16.08 -0.21
CA ASN A 133 19.27 17.39 -0.79
C ASN A 133 18.67 17.32 -2.20
N LEU A 134 17.43 16.82 -2.29
CA LEU A 134 16.65 16.84 -3.54
C LEU A 134 16.45 18.28 -4.01
N ARG A 135 16.82 18.55 -5.26
CA ARG A 135 16.46 19.81 -5.92
C ARG A 135 15.24 19.61 -6.78
N GLU A 136 14.32 20.56 -6.73
CA GLU A 136 13.06 20.49 -7.48
C GLU A 136 13.25 20.37 -9.00
N ASP A 137 14.36 20.91 -9.54
CA ASP A 137 14.67 20.87 -10.97
C ASP A 137 15.12 19.49 -11.48
N GLU A 138 15.54 18.61 -10.57
CA GLU A 138 15.92 17.23 -10.89
C GLU A 138 14.70 16.31 -11.03
N ILE A 139 13.58 16.70 -10.44
CA ILE A 139 12.32 15.96 -10.52
C ILE A 139 11.65 16.27 -11.85
N ASP A 140 11.17 15.23 -12.52
CA ASP A 140 10.44 15.38 -13.76
C ASP A 140 8.93 15.32 -13.50
N LYS A 141 8.30 16.50 -13.48
CA LYS A 141 6.85 16.66 -13.32
C LYS A 141 6.05 16.24 -14.55
N SER A 142 6.72 15.97 -15.69
CA SER A 142 6.04 15.50 -16.90
C SER A 142 5.78 13.99 -16.91
N LEU A 143 6.37 13.26 -15.95
CA LEU A 143 6.11 11.84 -15.75
C LEU A 143 4.71 11.63 -15.17
N PRO A 144 4.04 10.51 -15.50
CA PRO A 144 2.78 10.15 -14.87
C PRO A 144 2.97 9.92 -13.37
N ARG A 145 1.90 10.17 -12.60
CA ARG A 145 1.88 9.95 -11.14
C ARG A 145 1.85 8.45 -10.84
N ILE A 146 3.02 7.87 -10.62
CA ILE A 146 3.18 6.46 -10.24
C ILE A 146 3.89 6.38 -8.90
N CYS A 147 3.35 5.59 -7.98
CA CYS A 147 3.98 5.27 -6.70
C CYS A 147 4.36 3.79 -6.68
N PHE A 148 5.65 3.51 -6.73
CA PHE A 148 6.14 2.15 -6.53
C PHE A 148 6.33 1.85 -5.05
N LEU A 149 5.84 0.69 -4.63
CA LEU A 149 5.83 0.19 -3.26
C LEU A 149 6.81 -0.98 -3.13
N SER A 150 7.71 -0.93 -2.15
CA SER A 150 8.76 -1.93 -1.95
C SER A 150 8.92 -2.27 -0.47
N GLY A 151 9.22 -3.54 -0.17
CA GLY A 151 9.46 -3.99 1.20
C GLY A 151 8.20 -3.96 2.09
N LEU A 152 7.01 -4.08 1.50
CA LEU A 152 5.73 -4.15 2.19
C LEU A 152 5.07 -5.51 1.98
N SER A 153 4.33 -5.97 2.98
CA SER A 153 3.35 -7.05 2.85
C SER A 153 2.17 -6.59 1.99
N GLY A 154 1.39 -7.55 1.49
CA GLY A 154 0.17 -7.24 0.73
C GLY A 154 -0.86 -6.45 1.56
N GLU A 155 -0.91 -6.69 2.87
CA GLU A 155 -1.80 -6.00 3.80
C GLU A 155 -1.39 -4.54 4.00
N GLU A 156 -0.11 -4.27 4.27
CA GLU A 156 0.40 -2.90 4.40
C GLU A 156 0.28 -2.13 3.08
N MET A 157 0.51 -2.80 1.95
CA MET A 157 0.34 -2.21 0.63
C MET A 157 -1.11 -1.75 0.40
N MET A 158 -2.09 -2.61 0.68
CA MET A 158 -3.50 -2.24 0.56
C MET A 158 -3.89 -1.14 1.54
N MET A 159 -3.40 -1.19 2.78
CA MET A 159 -3.63 -0.12 3.76
C MET A 159 -3.12 1.24 3.27
N PHE A 160 -1.92 1.30 2.70
CA PHE A 160 -1.39 2.53 2.12
C PHE A 160 -2.25 3.03 0.94
N ILE A 161 -2.63 2.13 0.02
CA ILE A 161 -3.42 2.49 -1.17
C ILE A 161 -4.81 3.03 -0.77
N ASP A 162 -5.46 2.39 0.20
CA ASP A 162 -6.80 2.79 0.66
C ASP A 162 -6.79 4.12 1.41
N ALA A 163 -5.72 4.42 2.15
CA ALA A 163 -5.56 5.66 2.90
C ALA A 163 -4.99 6.81 2.05
N PHE A 164 -4.36 6.53 0.91
CA PHE A 164 -3.75 7.56 0.05
C PHE A 164 -4.72 8.71 -0.35
N PRO A 165 -5.99 8.48 -0.69
CA PRO A 165 -6.93 9.56 -1.01
C PRO A 165 -7.13 10.58 0.12
N GLU A 166 -6.91 10.20 1.38
CA GLU A 166 -7.06 11.08 2.55
C GLU A 166 -6.01 12.21 2.57
N THR A 167 -4.90 12.04 1.84
CA THR A 167 -3.87 13.08 1.66
C THR A 167 -4.37 14.30 0.89
N GLY A 168 -5.45 14.15 0.11
CA GLY A 168 -5.92 15.16 -0.84
C GLY A 168 -4.90 15.46 -1.95
N LEU A 169 -3.97 14.54 -2.22
CA LEU A 169 -3.11 14.57 -3.41
C LEU A 169 -3.90 14.15 -4.65
N GLU A 170 -3.37 14.47 -5.83
CA GLU A 170 -3.94 13.92 -7.06
C GLU A 170 -3.77 12.39 -7.07
N PRO A 171 -4.70 11.66 -7.71
CA PRO A 171 -4.61 10.21 -7.83
C PRO A 171 -3.27 9.76 -8.41
N ALA A 172 -2.81 8.60 -7.97
CA ALA A 172 -1.61 7.96 -8.47
C ALA A 172 -1.90 6.50 -8.84
N VAL A 173 -1.14 5.98 -9.81
CA VAL A 173 -1.13 4.55 -10.12
C VAL A 173 -0.12 3.87 -9.20
N PHE A 174 -0.52 2.77 -8.57
CA PHE A 174 0.34 2.03 -7.63
C PHE A 174 0.88 0.77 -8.27
N ALA A 175 2.15 0.47 -8.00
CA ALA A 175 2.80 -0.75 -8.48
C ALA A 175 3.77 -1.31 -7.44
N ALA A 176 3.87 -2.62 -7.34
CA ALA A 176 4.81 -3.27 -6.42
C ALA A 176 6.18 -3.51 -7.08
N LEU A 177 7.26 -3.35 -6.31
CA LEU A 177 8.55 -3.94 -6.67
C LEU A 177 8.44 -5.46 -6.51
N VAL A 178 8.56 -6.18 -7.62
CA VAL A 178 8.56 -7.65 -7.65
C VAL A 178 9.77 -8.15 -8.44
N PRO A 179 10.21 -9.42 -8.28
CA PRO A 179 11.37 -9.94 -8.99
C PRO A 179 11.31 -9.77 -10.52
N ASN A 180 10.10 -9.82 -11.09
CA ASN A 180 9.88 -9.64 -12.52
C ASN A 180 10.14 -8.20 -13.01
N SER A 181 9.77 -7.19 -12.22
CA SER A 181 9.95 -5.77 -12.56
C SER A 181 11.30 -5.20 -12.12
N ALA A 182 11.96 -5.84 -11.14
CA ALA A 182 13.16 -5.30 -10.48
C ALA A 182 14.28 -4.86 -11.42
N LYS A 183 14.55 -5.65 -12.48
CA LYS A 183 15.66 -5.38 -13.42
C LYS A 183 15.24 -4.53 -14.63
N LYS A 184 13.95 -4.29 -14.81
CA LYS A 184 13.45 -3.47 -15.91
C LYS A 184 13.78 -2.00 -15.66
N PRO A 185 14.10 -1.23 -16.71
CA PRO A 185 14.25 0.21 -16.60
C PRO A 185 12.91 0.85 -16.22
N ILE A 186 12.94 1.92 -15.42
CA ILE A 186 11.72 2.62 -14.99
C ILE A 186 10.90 3.08 -16.20
N GLN A 187 11.55 3.53 -17.28
CA GLN A 187 10.86 3.94 -18.50
C GLN A 187 9.94 2.85 -19.08
N GLU A 188 10.43 1.61 -19.15
CA GLU A 188 9.64 0.47 -19.66
C GLU A 188 8.46 0.20 -18.73
N LEU A 189 8.68 0.28 -17.41
CA LEU A 189 7.61 0.09 -16.43
C LEU A 189 6.54 1.19 -16.48
N ILE A 190 6.93 2.43 -16.77
CA ILE A 190 5.95 3.52 -16.97
C ILE A 190 5.01 3.16 -18.12
N GLU A 191 5.55 2.72 -19.26
CA GLU A 191 4.76 2.35 -20.44
C GLU A 191 3.85 1.14 -20.16
N GLU A 192 4.38 0.11 -19.49
CA GLU A 192 3.60 -1.09 -19.12
C GLU A 192 2.45 -0.74 -18.15
N ILE A 193 2.76 -0.05 -17.05
CA ILE A 193 1.78 0.26 -15.99
C ILE A 193 0.71 1.21 -16.50
N MET A 194 1.09 2.24 -17.26
CA MET A 194 0.10 3.18 -17.80
C MET A 194 -0.75 2.53 -18.89
N GLY A 195 -0.16 1.65 -19.71
CA GLY A 195 -0.91 0.86 -20.69
C GLY A 195 -1.94 -0.05 -20.02
N ASP A 196 -1.55 -0.74 -18.95
CA ASP A 196 -2.46 -1.57 -18.16
C ASP A 196 -3.56 -0.73 -17.47
N HIS A 197 -3.20 0.44 -16.94
CA HIS A 197 -4.14 1.35 -16.30
C HIS A 197 -5.21 1.86 -17.28
N GLU A 198 -4.81 2.35 -18.47
CA GLU A 198 -5.73 2.82 -19.51
C GLU A 198 -6.71 1.72 -19.94
N MET A 199 -6.25 0.47 -20.04
CA MET A 199 -7.12 -0.66 -20.38
C MET A 199 -8.13 -0.99 -19.27
N LEU A 200 -7.77 -0.80 -18.00
CA LEU A 200 -8.62 -1.12 -16.85
C LEU A 200 -9.63 -0.02 -16.54
N THR A 201 -9.23 1.25 -16.63
CA THR A 201 -10.08 2.40 -16.29
C THR A 201 -10.78 3.01 -17.50
N GLY A 202 -10.27 2.78 -18.72
CA GLY A 202 -10.72 3.44 -19.93
C GLY A 202 -10.37 4.94 -19.98
N GLU A 203 -9.57 5.43 -19.02
CA GLU A 203 -9.15 6.82 -18.91
C GLU A 203 -7.69 6.96 -19.34
N LYS A 204 -7.43 7.98 -20.16
CA LYS A 204 -6.08 8.36 -20.56
C LYS A 204 -5.62 9.52 -19.68
N MET A 205 -4.59 9.29 -18.87
CA MET A 205 -3.95 10.32 -18.04
C MET A 205 -2.93 11.13 -18.83
#